data_AF-A0A7W1IY83-F1
#
_entry.id   AF-A0A7W1IY83-F1
#
_cell.length_a   1.000
_cell.length_b   1.000
_cell.length_c   1.000
_cell.angle_alpha   90.00
_cell.angle_beta   90.00
_cell.angle_gamma   90.00
#
_symmetry.space_group_name_H-M   'P 1'
#
loop_
_entity.id
_entity.type
_entity.pdbx_description
1 polymer ?
#
loop_
_entity_poly.entity_id
_entity_poly.type
_entity_poly.pdbx_seq_one_letter_code
_entity_poly.pdbx_strand_id
1 'polypeptide(L)' 'MTTPPDSDLLLESLNDELRAQMSALNELHHPVYTAGPKRIAELESRIAELRAAIVTRRRDLAPAHA' A
#
# COMPACT_ATOMS: atom_id res chain seq x y z
N MET A 1 -12.39 0.41 -29.73
CA MET A 1 -11.65 1.13 -28.67
C MET A 1 -11.77 0.28 -27.42
N THR A 2 -10.74 -0.50 -27.12
CA THR A 2 -10.68 -1.38 -25.95
C THR A 2 -10.48 -0.49 -24.72
N THR A 3 -11.56 -0.16 -24.02
CA THR A 3 -11.46 0.36 -22.65
C THR A 3 -10.56 -0.62 -21.88
N PRO A 4 -9.41 -0.19 -21.32
CA PRO A 4 -8.67 -1.05 -20.42
C PRO A 4 -9.63 -1.43 -19.29
N PRO A 5 -9.64 -2.69 -18.83
CA PRO A 5 -10.51 -3.10 -17.74
C PRO A 5 -10.19 -2.20 -16.57
N ASP A 6 -11.17 -1.42 -16.13
CA ASP A 6 -11.26 -0.80 -14.81
C ASP A 6 -9.93 -0.76 -14.07
N SER A 7 -9.11 0.26 -14.34
CA SER A 7 -8.11 0.68 -13.37
C SER A 7 -8.89 1.07 -12.13
N ASP A 8 -9.06 0.12 -11.20
CA ASP A 8 -9.81 0.33 -9.98
C ASP A 8 -9.13 1.49 -9.24
N LEU A 9 -9.72 2.68 -9.33
CA LEU A 9 -9.16 3.92 -8.78
C LEU A 9 -8.85 3.76 -7.29
N LEU A 10 -9.60 2.90 -6.60
CA LEU A 10 -9.37 2.52 -5.22
C LEU A 10 -8.11 1.67 -5.07
N LEU A 11 -7.90 0.64 -5.90
CA LEU A 11 -6.67 -0.15 -5.93
C LEU A 11 -5.44 0.71 -6.27
N GLU A 12 -5.56 1.63 -7.25
CA GLU A 12 -4.49 2.57 -7.57
C GLU A 12 -4.17 3.48 -6.37
N SER A 13 -5.21 4.04 -5.72
CA SER A 13 -5.05 4.86 -4.52
C SER A 13 -4.38 4.09 -3.37
N LEU A 14 -4.77 2.83 -3.14
CA LEU A 14 -4.17 1.97 -2.12
C LEU A 14 -2.69 1.66 -2.43
N ASN A 15 -2.34 1.47 -3.70
CA ASN A 15 -0.95 1.26 -4.09
C ASN A 15 -0.10 2.52 -3.95
N ASP A 16 -0.65 3.69 -4.29
CA ASP A 16 0.03 4.97 -4.10
C ASP A 16 0.27 5.25 -2.61
N GLU A 17 -0.74 5.01 -1.76
CA GLU A 17 -0.62 5.14 -0.32
C GLU A 17 0.41 4.16 0.26
N LEU A 18 0.41 2.89 -0.18
CA LEU A 18 1.42 1.91 0.21
C LEU A 18 2.84 2.39 -0.13
N ARG A 19 3.02 2.98 -1.32
CA ARG A 19 4.30 3.50 -1.77
C ARG A 19 4.76 4.69 -0.94
N ALA A 20 3.85 5.60 -0.60
CA ALA A 20 4.14 6.73 0.27
C ALA A 20 4.57 6.27 1.68
N GLN A 21 3.86 5.29 2.27
CA GLN A 21 4.23 4.75 3.58
C GLN A 21 5.57 4.01 3.57
N MET A 22 5.88 3.27 2.50
CA MET A 22 7.18 2.61 2.33
C MET A 22 8.33 3.61 2.19
N SER A 23 8.14 4.70 1.44
CA SER A 23 9.13 5.79 1.36
C SER A 23 9.36 6.42 2.72
N ALA A 24 8.30 6.74 3.45
CA ALA A 24 8.40 7.31 4.79
C ALA A 24 9.12 6.37 5.78
N LEU A 25 8.85 5.06 5.70
CA LEU A 25 9.58 4.06 6.49
C LEU A 25 11.07 4.06 6.11
N ASN A 26 11.40 4.04 4.81
CA ASN A 26 12.77 4.05 4.34
C ASN A 26 13.56 5.31 4.78
N GLU A 27 12.91 6.47 4.80
CA GLU A 27 13.48 7.71 5.33
C GLU A 27 13.74 7.65 6.84
N LEU A 28 12.93 6.92 7.60
CA LEU A 28 13.10 6.75 9.05
C LEU A 28 14.16 5.69 9.42
N HIS A 29 14.46 4.78 8.50
CA HIS A 29 15.61 3.87 8.62
C HIS A 29 16.95 4.55 8.26
N HIS A 30 16.92 5.82 7.85
CA HIS A 30 18.14 6.54 7.51
C HIS A 30 19.02 6.69 8.77
N PRO A 31 20.31 6.30 8.73
CA PRO A 31 21.17 6.14 9.92
C PRO A 31 21.42 7.44 10.70
N VAL A 32 21.07 8.58 10.10
CA VAL A 32 21.19 9.91 10.69
C VAL A 32 20.01 10.26 11.61
N TYR A 33 18.83 9.64 11.42
CA TYR A 33 17.65 9.86 12.24
C TYR A 33 17.26 8.55 12.93
N THR A 34 17.57 8.45 14.22
CA THR A 34 17.03 7.39 15.08
C THR A 34 15.54 7.66 15.31
N ALA A 35 14.71 7.34 14.32
CA ALA A 35 13.28 7.31 14.49
C ALA A 35 12.95 6.36 15.65
N GLY A 36 12.14 6.83 16.60
CA GLY A 36 11.77 6.01 17.76
C GLY A 36 11.11 4.70 17.29
N PRO A 37 11.45 3.54 17.89
CA PRO A 37 11.00 2.22 17.43
C PRO A 37 9.48 2.09 17.33
N LYS A 38 8.75 2.88 18.13
CA LYS A 38 7.28 2.97 18.06
C LYS A 38 6.78 3.47 16.70
N ARG A 39 7.42 4.49 16.12
CA ARG A 39 6.98 5.11 14.85
C ARG A 39 7.27 4.19 13.66
N ILE A 40 8.35 3.43 13.73
CA ILE A 40 8.68 2.36 12.77
C ILE A 40 7.60 1.27 12.84
N ALA A 41 7.31 0.75 14.04
CA ALA A 41 6.28 -0.28 14.23
C ALA A 41 4.88 0.17 13.77
N GLU A 42 4.51 1.43 14.00
CA GLU A 42 3.24 1.99 13.51
C GLU A 42 3.18 2.04 11.98
N LEU A 43 4.27 2.39 11.31
CA LEU A 43 4.35 2.38 9.84
C LEU A 43 4.34 0.98 9.27
N GLU A 44 5.07 0.04 9.89
CA GLU A 44 5.05 -1.37 9.49
C GLU A 44 3.64 -1.98 9.61
N SER A 45 2.92 -1.67 10.70
CA SER A 45 1.53 -2.09 10.89
C SER A 45 0.63 -1.53 9.77
N ARG A 46 0.73 -0.24 9.48
CA ARG A 46 -0.04 0.39 8.39
C ARG A 46 0.27 -0.21 7.02
N ILE A 47 1.54 -0.50 6.74
CA ILE A 47 1.97 -1.16 5.49
C ILE A 47 1.35 -2.56 5.38
N ALA A 48 1.31 -3.32 6.49
CA ALA A 48 0.69 -4.63 6.52
C ALA A 48 -0.83 -4.56 6.25
N GLU A 49 -1.52 -3.59 6.86
CA GLU A 49 -2.94 -3.34 6.63
C GLU A 49 -3.23 -2.97 5.17
N LEU A 50 -2.44 -2.05 4.59
CA LEU A 50 -2.58 -1.65 3.19
C LEU A 50 -2.35 -2.81 2.22
N ARG A 51 -1.36 -3.66 2.48
CA ARG A 51 -1.15 -4.89 1.69
C ARG A 51 -2.35 -5.83 1.77
N ALA A 52 -2.92 -6.02 2.96
CA ALA A 52 -4.11 -6.86 3.13
C ALA A 52 -5.33 -6.28 2.39
N ALA A 53 -5.52 -4.96 2.43
CA ALA A 53 -6.57 -4.26 1.69
C ALA A 53 -6.40 -4.42 0.18
N ILE A 54 -5.19 -4.25 -0.35
CA ILE A 54 -4.86 -4.45 -1.77
C ILE A 54 -5.15 -5.89 -2.20
N VAL A 55 -4.72 -6.89 -1.41
CA VAL A 55 -4.97 -8.31 -1.72
C VAL A 55 -6.46 -8.62 -1.71
N THR A 56 -7.19 -8.12 -0.71
CA THR A 56 -8.64 -8.29 -0.61
C THR A 56 -9.34 -7.65 -1.81
N ARG A 57 -8.97 -6.42 -2.17
CA ARG A 57 -9.54 -5.71 -3.31
C ARG A 57 -9.23 -6.39 -4.64
N ARG A 58 -7.99 -6.85 -4.84
CA ARG A 58 -7.63 -7.67 -6.03
C ARG A 58 -8.43 -8.96 -6.10
N ARG A 59 -8.70 -9.60 -4.97
CA ARG A 59 -9.52 -10.81 -4.90
C ARG A 59 -10.99 -10.53 -5.20
N ASP A 60 -11.50 -9.37 -4.81
CA ASP A 60 -12.87 -8.90 -5.09
C ASP A 60 -13.07 -8.50 -6.56
N LEU A 61 -12.01 -8.01 -7.22
CA LEU A 61 -12.01 -7.69 -8.65
C LEU A 61 -11.84 -8.92 -9.56
N ALA A 62 -11.22 -10.01 -9.05
CA ALA A 62 -11.04 -11.26 -9.79
C ALA A 62 -12.35 -12.01 -10.19
N PRO A 63 -13.41 -12.09 -9.35
CA PRO A 63 -14.67 -12.76 -9.73
C PRO A 63 -15.52 -11.99 -10.74
N ALA A 64 -15.17 -10.75 -11.08
CA ALA A 64 -15.89 -9.96 -12.10
C ALA A 64 -15.42 -10.24 -13.55
N HIS A 65 -14.39 -11.09 -13.73
CA HIS A 65 -13.80 -11.44 -15.04
C HIS A 65 -13.96 -12.94 -15.41
N ALA A 66 -14.90 -13.66 -14.80
CA ALA A 66 -15.21 -15.06 -15.12
C ALA A 66 -16.54 -15.21 -15.86
#